data_AF-A0AA38R5I4-F1
#
_entry.id   AF-A0AA38R5I4-F1
#
_cell.length_a   1.000
_cell.length_b   1.000
_cell.length_c   1.000
_cell.angle_alpha   90.00
_cell.angle_beta   90.00
_cell.angle_gamma   90.00
#
_symmetry.space_group_name_H-M   'P 1'
#
loop_
_entity.id
_entity.type
_entity.pdbx_description
1 polymer ?
#
loop_
_entity_poly.entity_id
_entity_poly.type
_entity_poly.pdbx_seq_one_letter_code
_entity_poly.pdbx_strand_id
1 'polypeptide(L)'
;ERPRRCFLCVGAALALEPDHPLVEDLIHEFYTPSDLSKHFRRKHLKVLAADAKPECPVCDIALSHKMHLQNHALLVHGTVS
;
A
#
# COMPACT_ATOMS: atom_id res chain seq x y z
N GLU A 1 -17.84 0.51 2.40
CA GLU A 1 -17.00 -0.10 3.46
C GLU A 1 -15.54 0.34 3.29
N ARG A 2 -14.74 0.44 4.37
CA ARG A 2 -13.31 0.80 4.27
C ARG A 2 -12.46 -0.46 4.03
N PRO A 3 -11.41 -0.39 3.19
CA PRO A 3 -10.61 -1.57 2.88
C PRO A 3 -9.83 -2.07 4.09
N ARG A 4 -9.54 -3.37 4.04
CA ARG A 4 -8.73 -4.08 5.04
C ARG A 4 -7.49 -4.76 4.43
N ARG A 5 -7.22 -4.57 3.13
CA ARG A 5 -5.99 -5.04 2.47
C ARG A 5 -5.16 -3.83 2.05
N CYS A 6 -3.84 -3.96 2.12
CA CYS A 6 -2.93 -2.92 1.67
C CYS A 6 -2.75 -3.00 0.15
N PHE A 7 -3.18 -1.97 -0.58
CA PHE A 7 -3.08 -1.93 -2.04
C PHE A 7 -1.62 -2.04 -2.54
N LEU A 8 -0.65 -1.53 -1.79
CA LEU A 8 0.77 -1.68 -2.11
C LEU A 8 1.26 -3.12 -1.91
N CYS A 9 0.84 -3.79 -0.83
CA CYS A 9 1.19 -5.20 -0.61
C CYS A 9 0.53 -6.11 -1.63
N VAL A 10 -0.74 -5.86 -1.95
CA VAL A 10 -1.45 -6.59 -3.00
C VAL A 10 -0.76 -6.40 -4.35
N GLY A 11 -0.40 -5.15 -4.71
CA GLY A 11 0.36 -4.89 -5.93
C GLY A 11 1.72 -5.58 -5.95
N ALA A 12 2.43 -5.62 -4.82
CA ALA A 12 3.68 -6.37 -4.71
C ALA A 12 3.46 -7.88 -4.89
N ALA A 13 2.38 -8.44 -4.36
CA ALA A 13 2.04 -9.86 -4.53
C ALA A 13 1.74 -10.22 -5.99
N LEU A 14 1.11 -9.30 -6.75
CA LEU A 14 0.82 -9.50 -8.18
C LEU A 14 2.09 -9.56 -9.04
N ALA A 15 3.22 -9.04 -8.55
CA ALA A 15 4.51 -9.13 -9.22
C ALA A 15 5.29 -10.43 -8.90
N LEU A 16 4.77 -11.26 -7.99
CA LEU A 16 5.37 -12.55 -7.60
C LEU A 16 4.72 -13.71 -8.37
N GLU A 17 5.42 -14.85 -8.37
CA GLU A 17 4.82 -16.11 -8.83
C GLU A 17 3.66 -16.54 -7.89
N PRO A 18 2.60 -17.20 -8.41
CA PRO A 18 1.42 -17.53 -7.62
C PRO A 18 1.70 -18.41 -6.39
N ASP A 19 2.68 -19.30 -6.48
CA ASP A 19 3.06 -20.23 -5.41
C ASP A 19 4.14 -19.64 -4.48
N HIS A 20 4.48 -18.36 -4.65
CA HIS A 20 5.51 -17.74 -3.84
C HIS A 20 5.03 -17.63 -2.38
N PRO A 21 5.82 -18.08 -1.39
CA PRO A 21 5.39 -18.19 0.01
C PRO A 21 5.03 -16.85 0.68
N LEU A 22 5.36 -15.73 0.06
CA LEU A 22 5.03 -14.38 0.54
C LEU A 22 3.68 -13.86 0.05
N VAL A 23 3.05 -14.51 -0.94
CA VAL A 23 1.78 -14.02 -1.52
C VAL A 23 0.72 -13.93 -0.44
N GLU A 24 0.54 -14.98 0.36
CA GLU A 24 -0.46 -15.03 1.44
C GLU A 24 -0.23 -13.94 2.50
N ASP A 25 1.03 -13.70 2.88
CA ASP A 25 1.39 -12.65 3.84
C ASP A 25 1.14 -11.25 3.26
N LEU A 26 1.32 -11.04 1.96
CA LEU A 26 1.11 -9.74 1.33
C LEU A 26 -0.38 -9.41 1.11
N ILE A 27 -1.21 -10.41 0.81
CA ILE A 27 -2.65 -10.21 0.51
C ILE A 27 -3.55 -10.34 1.75
N HIS A 28 -2.98 -10.58 2.92
CA HIS A 28 -3.74 -10.77 4.16
C HIS A 28 -4.67 -9.58 4.46
N GLU A 29 -5.79 -9.88 5.12
CA GLU A 29 -6.70 -8.85 5.63
C GLU A 29 -6.31 -8.45 7.05
N PHE A 30 -6.15 -7.15 7.25
CA PHE A 30 -6.05 -6.56 8.58
C PHE A 30 -7.39 -6.70 9.32
N TYR A 31 -7.33 -6.95 10.63
CA TYR A 31 -8.51 -7.06 11.47
C TYR A 31 -9.37 -5.79 11.43
N THR A 32 -8.74 -4.61 11.45
CA THR A 32 -9.43 -3.31 11.33
C THR A 32 -8.81 -2.41 10.25
N PRO A 33 -9.59 -1.47 9.67
CA PRO A 33 -9.06 -0.42 8.79
C PRO A 33 -8.00 0.48 9.47
N SER A 34 -8.05 0.60 10.79
CA SER A 34 -7.08 1.35 11.59
C SER A 34 -5.72 0.65 11.63
N ASP A 35 -5.70 -0.68 11.71
CA ASP A 35 -4.46 -1.46 11.64
C ASP A 35 -3.84 -1.37 10.25
N LEU A 36 -4.66 -1.43 9.20
CA LEU A 36 -4.22 -1.14 7.83
C LEU A 36 -3.60 0.27 7.72
N SER A 37 -4.26 1.29 8.27
CA SER A 37 -3.75 2.68 8.25
C SER A 37 -2.38 2.78 8.94
N LYS A 38 -2.20 2.11 10.09
CA LYS A 38 -0.92 2.05 10.83
C LYS A 38 0.14 1.30 10.02
N HIS A 39 -0.22 0.16 9.44
CA HIS A 39 0.67 -0.62 8.58
C HIS A 39 1.19 0.24 7.43
N PHE A 40 0.30 0.90 6.69
CA PHE A 40 0.68 1.72 5.55
C PHE A 40 1.65 2.84 5.93
N ARG A 41 1.36 3.55 7.04
CA ARG A 41 2.24 4.61 7.55
C ARG A 41 3.62 4.09 7.94
N ARG A 42 3.71 2.92 8.58
CA ARG A 42 4.96 2.36 9.11
C ARG A 42 5.80 1.66 8.05
N LYS A 43 5.17 0.87 7.17
CA LYS A 43 5.85 -0.02 6.22
C LYS A 43 6.08 0.62 4.86
N HIS A 44 5.24 1.57 4.44
CA HIS A 44 5.38 2.21 3.13
C HIS A 44 5.76 3.69 3.26
N LEU A 45 5.04 4.48 4.06
CA LEU A 45 5.36 5.91 4.16
C LEU A 45 6.67 6.19 4.92
N LYS A 46 6.91 5.56 6.07
CA LYS A 46 8.08 5.88 6.92
C LYS A 46 9.41 5.53 6.26
N VAL A 47 9.44 4.47 5.45
CA VAL A 47 10.69 3.95 4.83
C VAL A 47 11.04 4.65 3.51
N LEU A 48 10.09 5.39 2.91
CA LEU A 48 10.35 6.15 1.70
C LEU A 48 11.36 7.28 1.96
N ALA A 49 12.38 7.38 1.10
CA ALA A 49 13.31 8.50 1.06
C ALA A 49 12.58 9.81 0.75
N ALA A 50 13.19 10.94 1.12
CA ALA A 50 12.56 12.27 0.96
C ALA A 50 12.32 12.63 -0.51
N ASP A 51 13.22 12.20 -1.40
CA ASP A 51 13.21 12.38 -2.85
C ASP A 51 12.62 11.17 -3.60
N ALA A 52 12.08 10.17 -2.88
CA ALA A 52 11.47 9.01 -3.50
C ALA A 52 10.27 9.43 -4.37
N LYS A 53 10.20 8.83 -5.56
CA LYS A 53 9.06 8.90 -6.48
C LYS A 53 8.27 7.60 -6.36
N PRO A 54 7.41 7.45 -5.34
CA PRO A 54 6.67 6.21 -5.16
C PRO A 54 5.73 5.96 -6.32
N GLU A 55 5.48 4.70 -6.61
CA GLU A 55 4.51 4.25 -7.60
C GLU A 55 3.32 3.59 -6.91
N CYS A 56 2.15 3.68 -7.54
CA CYS A 56 1.00 2.86 -7.18
C CYS A 56 0.89 1.70 -8.20
N PRO A 57 1.26 0.46 -7.82
CA PRO A 57 1.21 -0.70 -8.73
C PRO A 57 -0.22 -1.11 -9.12
N VAL A 58 -1.24 -0.67 -8.37
CA VAL A 58 -2.64 -0.96 -8.68
C VAL A 58 -3.21 0.02 -9.71
N CYS A 59 -2.76 1.27 -9.69
CA CYS A 59 -3.20 2.31 -10.61
C CYS A 59 -2.23 2.55 -11.77
N ASP A 60 -1.06 1.93 -11.74
CA ASP A 60 0.03 2.10 -12.69
C ASP A 60 0.45 3.58 -12.87
N ILE A 61 0.54 4.32 -11.75
CA ILE A 61 0.95 5.73 -11.76
C ILE A 61 2.17 5.98 -10.88
N ALA A 62 3.07 6.83 -11.38
CA ALA A 62 4.16 7.40 -10.60
C ALA A 62 3.69 8.66 -9.87
N LEU A 63 4.05 8.77 -8.59
CA LEU A 63 3.74 9.90 -7.73
C LEU A 63 5.03 10.64 -7.40
N SER A 64 4.96 11.97 -7.40
CA SER A 64 6.16 12.81 -7.30
C SER A 64 6.80 12.80 -5.90
N HIS A 65 5.99 12.60 -4.86
CA HIS A 65 6.44 12.70 -3.47
C HIS A 65 5.62 11.80 -2.54
N LYS A 66 6.19 11.50 -1.38
CA LYS A 66 5.54 10.78 -0.27
C LYS A 66 4.17 11.35 0.13
N MET A 67 4.01 12.68 0.15
CA MET A 67 2.72 13.32 0.46
C MET A 67 1.66 13.01 -0.60
N HIS A 68 2.05 12.94 -1.88
CA HIS A 68 1.14 12.57 -2.96
C HIS A 68 0.70 11.12 -2.83
N LEU A 69 1.61 10.21 -2.43
CA LEU A 69 1.24 8.82 -2.12
C LEU A 69 0.27 8.72 -0.95
N GLN A 70 0.49 9.49 0.11
CA GLN A 70 -0.43 9.51 1.25
C GLN A 70 -1.83 10.00 0.84
N ASN A 71 -1.91 11.09 0.08
CA ASN A 71 -3.19 11.60 -0.42
C ASN A 71 -3.86 10.63 -1.40
N HIS A 72 -3.10 10.02 -2.30
CA HIS A 72 -3.58 8.99 -3.22
C HIS A 72 -4.15 7.79 -2.48
N ALA A 73 -3.46 7.31 -1.44
CA ALA A 73 -3.93 6.21 -0.60
C ALA A 73 -5.26 6.51 0.11
N LEU A 74 -5.53 7.76 0.48
CA LEU A 74 -6.80 8.19 1.06
C LEU A 74 -7.89 8.29 -0.02
N LEU A 75 -7.65 9.09 -1.06
CA LEU A 75 -8.68 9.49 -2.01
C LEU A 75 -9.06 8.38 -2.99
N VAL A 76 -8.09 7.54 -3.39
CA VAL A 76 -8.30 6.47 -4.37
C VAL A 76 -8.52 5.12 -3.68
N HIS A 77 -7.78 4.84 -2.61
CA HIS A 77 -7.80 3.53 -1.95
C HIS A 77 -8.37 3.53 -0.53
N GLY A 78 -8.89 4.64 0.02
CA GLY A 78 -9.52 4.70 1.36
C GLY A 78 -8.65 4.21 2.54
N THR A 79 -7.33 4.07 2.33
CA THR A 79 -6.40 3.30 3.19
C THR A 79 -5.86 4.12 4.35
N VAL A 80 -5.72 5.44 4.21
CA VAL A 80 -5.29 6.33 5.30
C VAL A 80 -6.39 7.30 5.65
N SER A 81 -6.89 7.25 6.87
CA SER A 81 -7.76 8.27 7.47
C SER A 81 -7.34 8.56 8.89
#